data_AF-A0A7S2D8J4-F1
#
_entry.id   AF-A0A7S2D8J4-F1
#
_cell.length_a   1.000
_cell.length_b   1.000
_cell.length_c   1.000
_cell.angle_alpha   90.00
_cell.angle_beta   90.00
_cell.angle_gamma   90.00
#
_symmetry.space_group_name_H-M   'P 1'
#
loop_
_entity.id
_entity.type
_entity.pdbx_description
1 polymer ?
#
loop_
_entity_poly.entity_id
_entity_poly.type
_entity_poly.pdbx_seq_one_letter_code
_entity_poly.pdbx_strand_id
1 'polypeptide(L)'
;AMAISPLAGLSPAEVHTVLVDVGGGEQETVVVHPYYGPMVRAADGKYESMKETTFIHRASRKLWYNMSSTEKEVTLRIVAKKNRQLANLGTKLPLNDNVDAMFKHIPSTI
;
A
#
# COMPACT_ATOMS: atom_id res chain seq x y z
N ALA A 1 -10.15 20.39 8.60
CA ALA A 1 -8.94 19.82 9.23
C ALA A 1 -7.85 19.75 8.17
N MET A 2 -6.62 20.23 8.44
CA MET A 2 -5.50 19.98 7.53
C MET A 2 -5.18 18.49 7.60
N ALA A 3 -5.37 17.77 6.50
CA ALA A 3 -4.99 16.36 6.42
C ALA A 3 -3.46 16.29 6.45
N ILE A 4 -2.89 15.89 7.58
CA ILE A 4 -1.46 15.58 7.69
C ILE A 4 -1.22 14.37 6.79
N SER A 5 -0.20 14.46 5.93
CA SER A 5 0.13 13.36 5.02
C SER A 5 0.36 12.08 5.83
N PRO A 6 -0.23 10.93 5.45
CA PRO A 6 -0.03 9.66 6.15
C PRO A 6 1.43 9.18 6.10
N LEU A 7 2.28 9.84 5.32
CA LEU A 7 3.71 9.56 5.19
C LEU A 7 4.59 10.48 6.05
N ALA A 8 4.02 11.45 6.76
CA ALA A 8 4.78 12.40 7.54
C ALA A 8 5.53 11.71 8.69
N GLY A 9 6.85 11.90 8.74
CA GLY A 9 7.72 11.36 9.80
C GLY A 9 8.14 9.89 9.63
N LEU A 10 7.78 9.24 8.52
CA LEU A 10 8.17 7.85 8.26
C LEU A 10 9.56 7.75 7.61
N SER A 11 10.34 6.76 8.06
CA SER A 11 11.65 6.46 7.48
C SER A 11 11.52 5.97 6.03
N PRO A 12 12.24 6.55 5.06
CA PRO A 12 12.16 6.10 3.67
C PRO A 12 12.82 4.72 3.44
N ALA A 13 13.48 4.15 4.44
CA ALA A 13 14.21 2.88 4.34
C ALA A 13 13.46 1.68 4.95
N GLU A 14 12.33 1.92 5.63
CA GLU A 14 11.61 0.90 6.38
C GLU A 14 10.23 0.64 5.79
N VAL A 15 9.69 -0.54 6.09
CA VAL A 15 8.31 -0.89 5.77
C VAL A 15 7.39 -0.25 6.81
N HIS A 16 6.33 0.41 6.36
CA HIS A 16 5.38 1.09 7.24
C HIS A 16 3.96 0.59 7.03
N THR A 17 3.14 0.71 8.07
CA THR A 17 1.68 0.59 7.96
C THR A 17 1.06 1.96 8.16
N VAL A 18 0.27 2.40 7.19
CA VAL A 18 -0.43 3.69 7.25
C VAL A 18 -1.93 3.50 7.18
N LEU A 19 -2.66 4.27 8.00
CA LEU A 19 -4.11 4.34 7.92
C LEU A 19 -4.51 5.36 6.86
N VAL A 20 -5.28 4.93 5.87
CA VAL A 20 -5.69 5.75 4.73
C VAL A 20 -7.21 5.88 4.71
N ASP A 21 -7.71 7.12 4.66
CA ASP A 21 -9.12 7.40 4.46
C ASP A 21 -9.56 6.95 3.04
N VAL A 22 -10.53 6.05 2.99
CA VAL A 22 -11.12 5.53 1.75
C VAL A 22 -12.41 6.25 1.36
N GLY A 23 -12.85 7.21 2.18
CA GLY A 23 -14.10 7.95 2.06
C GLY A 23 -15.18 7.42 3.01
N GLY A 24 -16.20 8.24 3.26
CA GLY A 24 -17.34 7.84 4.10
C GLY A 24 -17.03 7.72 5.60
N GLY A 25 -15.89 8.27 6.05
CA GLY A 25 -15.42 8.16 7.44
C GLY A 25 -14.67 6.85 7.73
N GLU A 26 -14.38 6.07 6.70
CA GLU A 26 -13.75 4.76 6.86
C GLU A 26 -12.27 4.78 6.52
N GLN A 27 -11.49 3.94 7.21
CA GLN A 27 -10.05 3.84 7.04
C GLN A 27 -9.65 2.42 6.66
N GLU A 28 -8.57 2.30 5.90
CA GLU A 28 -7.93 1.02 5.55
C GLU A 28 -6.44 1.08 5.89
N THR A 29 -5.92 0.00 6.48
CA THR A 29 -4.49 -0.16 6.72
C THR A 29 -3.78 -0.54 5.42
N VAL A 30 -2.82 0.27 5.00
CA VAL A 30 -1.98 0.04 3.82
C VAL A 30 -0.55 -0.18 4.25
N VAL A 31 0.05 -1.28 3.79
CA VAL A 31 1.49 -1.51 3.95
C VAL A 31 2.23 -0.76 2.85
N VAL A 32 3.30 -0.06 3.20
CA VAL A 32 4.15 0.71 2.29
C VAL A 32 5.55 0.14 2.34
N HIS A 33 6.02 -0.42 1.23
CA HIS A 33 7.40 -0.84 1.07
C HIS A 33 8.26 0.35 0.61
N PRO A 34 9.49 0.51 1.12
CA PRO A 34 10.35 1.67 0.80
C PRO A 34 10.66 1.77 -0.71
N TYR A 35 10.79 0.64 -1.40
CA TYR A 35 11.12 0.60 -2.83
C TYR A 35 9.90 0.42 -3.75
N TYR A 36 8.91 -0.38 -3.34
CA TYR A 36 7.79 -0.76 -4.20
C TYR A 36 6.55 0.10 -3.96
N GLY A 37 6.54 0.86 -2.87
CA GLY A 37 5.42 1.70 -2.48
C GLY A 37 4.29 0.90 -1.83
N PRO A 38 3.04 1.40 -1.93
CA PRO A 38 1.86 0.80 -1.33
C PRO A 38 1.58 -0.60 -1.87
N MET A 39 1.31 -1.53 -0.97
CA MET A 39 1.13 -2.95 -1.26
C MET A 39 -0.34 -3.36 -1.16
N VAL A 40 -0.78 -4.20 -2.11
CA VAL A 40 -2.12 -4.77 -2.16
C VAL A 40 -2.14 -6.10 -1.41
N ARG A 41 -3.16 -6.31 -0.57
CA ARG A 41 -3.36 -7.59 0.11
C ARG A 41 -4.01 -8.59 -0.85
N ALA A 42 -3.28 -9.64 -1.19
CA ALA A 42 -3.75 -10.75 -2.01
C ALA A 42 -4.67 -11.69 -1.20
N ALA A 43 -5.37 -12.58 -1.91
CA ALA A 43 -6.33 -13.50 -1.31
C ALA A 43 -5.69 -14.53 -0.35
N ASP A 44 -4.41 -14.84 -0.56
CA ASP A 44 -3.61 -15.71 0.31
C ASP A 44 -3.05 -14.97 1.55
N GLY A 45 -3.45 -13.71 1.76
CA GLY A 45 -3.01 -12.86 2.86
C GLY A 45 -1.65 -12.21 2.62
N LYS A 46 -0.94 -12.52 1.53
CA LYS A 46 0.34 -11.88 1.22
C LYS A 46 0.15 -10.48 0.68
N TYR A 47 1.20 -9.69 0.78
CA TYR A 47 1.26 -8.35 0.20
C TYR A 47 2.00 -8.41 -1.13
N GLU A 48 1.33 -8.02 -2.19
CA GLU A 48 1.91 -7.90 -3.53
C GLU A 48 2.03 -6.42 -3.91
N SER A 49 3.05 -6.09 -4.71
CA SER A 49 3.05 -4.78 -5.37
C SER A 49 1.81 -4.66 -6.25
N MET A 50 1.25 -3.45 -6.35
CA MET A 50 0.04 -3.24 -7.14
C MET A 50 0.32 -3.60 -8.61
N LYS A 51 -0.16 -4.78 -9.04
CA LYS A 51 -0.13 -5.20 -10.44
C LYS A 51 -0.97 -4.23 -11.27
N GLU A 52 -0.43 -3.85 -12.44
CA GLU A 52 -1.02 -2.89 -13.37
C GLU A 52 -2.51 -3.17 -13.56
N THR A 53 -3.35 -2.23 -13.12
CA THR A 53 -4.67 -2.05 -13.74
C THR A 53 -4.51 -1.05 -14.86
N THR A 54 -5.34 -1.15 -15.88
CA THR A 54 -5.31 -0.43 -17.16
C THR A 54 -5.24 1.10 -17.05
N PHE A 55 -5.43 1.65 -15.84
CA PHE A 55 -5.41 3.07 -15.53
C PHE A 55 -3.99 3.65 -15.32
N ILE A 56 -2.97 2.83 -15.14
CA ILE A 56 -1.58 3.28 -14.99
C ILE A 56 -0.84 2.90 -16.28
N HIS A 57 -0.78 3.83 -17.23
CA HIS A 57 -0.12 3.63 -18.52
C HIS A 57 1.36 3.22 -18.35
N ARG A 58 1.74 2.14 -19.03
CA ARG A 58 3.02 1.40 -18.94
C ARG A 58 4.29 2.22 -19.21
N ALA A 59 4.17 3.40 -19.82
CA ALA A 59 5.30 4.19 -20.35
C ALA A 59 5.84 5.29 -19.42
N SER A 60 5.10 5.66 -18.36
CA SER A 60 5.46 6.80 -17.49
C SER A 60 5.60 6.40 -16.02
N ARG A 61 6.08 5.18 -15.75
CA ARG A 61 6.22 4.68 -14.38
C ARG A 61 7.32 5.42 -13.64
N LYS A 62 6.93 6.45 -12.92
CA LYS A 62 7.71 7.03 -11.85
C LYS A 62 7.83 5.99 -10.74
N LEU A 63 9.05 5.57 -10.40
CA LEU A 63 9.28 4.71 -9.24
C LEU A 63 8.74 5.39 -7.99
N TRP A 64 8.30 4.61 -6.98
CA TRP A 64 7.72 5.16 -5.75
C TRP A 64 8.59 6.26 -5.13
N TYR A 65 9.91 6.06 -5.09
CA TYR A 65 10.83 7.07 -4.57
C TYR A 65 10.86 8.36 -5.41
N ASN A 66 10.65 8.25 -6.73
CA ASN A 66 10.59 9.38 -7.65
C ASN A 66 9.25 10.12 -7.56
N MET A 67 8.17 9.51 -7.07
CA MET A 67 6.85 10.15 -6.99
C MET A 67 6.84 11.36 -6.05
N SER A 68 6.14 12.42 -6.48
CA SER A 68 5.81 13.58 -5.63
C SER A 68 4.88 13.16 -4.49
N SER A 69 4.79 13.99 -3.46
CA SER A 69 3.91 13.72 -2.30
C SER A 69 2.46 13.48 -2.71
N THR A 70 1.94 14.24 -3.68
CA THR A 70 0.57 14.07 -4.20
C THR A 70 0.41 12.75 -4.95
N GLU A 71 1.36 12.38 -5.80
CA GLU A 71 1.34 11.08 -6.51
C GLU A 71 1.35 9.91 -5.52
N LYS A 72 2.15 10.04 -4.45
CA LYS A 72 2.20 9.05 -3.37
C LYS A 72 0.88 8.90 -2.64
N GLU A 73 0.25 10.03 -2.27
CA GLU A 73 -1.05 10.04 -1.60
C GLU A 73 -2.18 9.47 -2.46
N VAL A 74 -2.21 9.79 -3.75
CA VAL A 74 -3.18 9.22 -4.69
C VAL A 74 -2.99 7.71 -4.78
N THR A 75 -1.75 7.23 -4.90
CA THR A 75 -1.43 5.80 -4.98
C THR A 75 -1.84 5.06 -3.70
N LEU A 76 -1.59 5.65 -2.53
CA LEU A 76 -2.06 5.11 -1.24
C LEU A 76 -3.57 4.93 -1.21
N ARG A 77 -4.34 5.95 -1.64
CA ARG A 77 -5.81 5.88 -1.67
C ARG A 77 -6.32 4.83 -2.66
N ILE A 78 -5.65 4.66 -3.80
CA ILE A 78 -5.98 3.61 -4.77
C ILE A 78 -5.81 2.22 -4.15
N VAL A 79 -4.65 1.97 -3.52
CA VAL A 79 -4.36 0.69 -2.86
C VAL A 79 -5.29 0.43 -1.69
N ALA A 80 -5.57 1.44 -0.86
CA ALA A 80 -6.53 1.35 0.24
C ALA A 80 -7.92 0.91 -0.26
N LYS A 81 -8.45 1.57 -1.30
CA LYS A 81 -9.73 1.20 -1.90
C LYS A 81 -9.71 -0.22 -2.47
N LYS A 82 -8.61 -0.63 -3.11
CA LYS A 82 -8.46 -1.98 -3.67
C LYS A 82 -8.44 -3.06 -2.58
N ASN A 83 -7.69 -2.84 -1.50
CA ASN A 83 -7.65 -3.76 -0.35
C ASN A 83 -9.03 -3.93 0.26
N ARG A 84 -9.77 -2.84 0.41
CA ARG A 84 -11.15 -2.86 0.90
C ARG A 84 -12.10 -3.58 -0.05
N GLN A 85 -12.01 -3.34 -1.36
CA GLN A 85 -12.81 -4.05 -2.36
C GLN A 85 -12.57 -5.57 -2.30
N LEU A 86 -11.30 -5.99 -2.20
CA LEU A 86 -10.95 -7.41 -2.06
C LEU A 86 -11.47 -7.98 -0.73
N ALA A 87 -11.36 -7.24 0.38
CA ALA A 87 -11.92 -7.65 1.66
C ALA A 87 -13.43 -7.87 1.61
N ASN A 88 -14.17 -6.98 0.92
CA ASN A 88 -15.62 -7.11 0.73
C ASN A 88 -16.00 -8.29 -0.18
N LEU A 89 -15.09 -8.72 -1.06
CA LEU A 89 -15.28 -9.88 -1.93
C LEU A 89 -15.04 -11.23 -1.20
N GLY A 90 -14.78 -11.22 0.10
CA GLY A 90 -14.63 -12.41 0.94
C GLY A 90 -13.19 -12.88 1.15
N THR A 91 -12.17 -12.14 0.69
CA THR A 91 -10.75 -12.52 0.89
C THR A 91 -10.19 -11.95 2.21
N LYS A 92 -10.89 -12.16 3.32
CA LYS A 92 -10.49 -11.66 4.65
C LYS A 92 -9.78 -12.79 5.42
N LEU A 93 -8.45 -12.87 5.29
CA LEU A 93 -7.64 -13.52 6.34
C LEU A 93 -7.38 -12.47 7.45
N PRO A 94 -7.35 -12.88 8.73
CA PRO A 94 -7.03 -11.98 9.83
C PRO A 94 -5.65 -11.35 9.61
N LEU A 95 -5.51 -10.06 9.94
CA LEU A 95 -4.18 -9.45 10.05
C LEU A 95 -3.41 -10.26 11.07
N ASN A 96 -2.36 -10.96 10.64
CA ASN A 96 -1.46 -11.62 11.56
C ASN A 96 -0.70 -10.51 12.30
N ASP A 97 -0.79 -10.47 13.63
CA ASP A 97 -0.19 -9.45 14.52
C ASP A 97 1.36 -9.40 14.47
N ASN A 98 1.97 -10.18 13.56
CA ASN A 98 3.40 -10.21 13.29
C ASN A 98 3.67 -9.82 11.84
N VAL A 99 3.39 -8.55 11.52
CA VAL A 99 3.78 -7.92 10.26
C VAL A 99 5.29 -8.14 10.01
N ASP A 100 6.12 -8.06 11.06
CA ASP A 100 7.57 -8.34 11.03
C ASP A 100 7.97 -9.77 10.63
N ALA A 101 7.16 -10.79 10.95
CA ALA A 101 7.49 -12.18 10.61
C ALA A 101 7.21 -12.49 9.12
N MET A 102 6.26 -11.79 8.50
CA MET A 102 5.90 -12.01 7.09
C MET A 102 6.95 -11.47 6.11
N PHE A 103 7.74 -10.47 6.50
CA PHE A 103 8.72 -9.83 5.61
C PHE A 103 10.13 -10.44 5.64
N LYS A 104 10.40 -11.41 6.53
CA LYS A 104 11.66 -12.19 6.52
C LYS A 104 11.85 -13.07 5.29
N HIS A 105 10.86 -13.17 4.39
CA HIS A 105 10.87 -14.06 3.22
C HIS A 105 10.54 -13.35 1.90
N ILE A 106 10.62 -12.02 1.81
CA ILE A 106 10.65 -11.39 0.48
C ILE A 106 12.08 -11.53 -0.04
N PRO A 107 12.35 -12.42 -1.03
CA PRO A 107 13.68 -12.48 -1.62
C PRO A 107 13.97 -11.13 -2.28
N SER A 108 15.02 -10.47 -1.80
CA SER A 108 15.70 -9.37 -2.45
C SER A 108 16.32 -9.89 -3.76
N THR A 109 15.48 -10.12 -4.76
CA THR A 109 15.96 -10.50 -6.09
C THR A 109 16.23 -9.20 -6.85
N ILE A 110 17.53 -8.99 -7.06
CA ILE A 110 18.20 -7.88 -7.76
C ILE A 110 17.73 -7.81 -9.22
#